data_AF-A4B9A9-F1
#
_entry.id   AF-A4B9A9-F1
#
_cell.length_a   1.000
_cell.length_b   1.000
_cell.length_c   1.000
_cell.angle_alpha   90.00
_cell.angle_beta   90.00
_cell.angle_gamma   90.00
#
_symmetry.space_group_name_H-M   'P 1'
#
loop_
_entity.id
_entity.type
_entity.pdbx_description
1 polymer ?
#
loop_
_entity_poly.entity_id
_entity_poly.type
_entity_poly.pdbx_seq_one_letter_code
_entity_poly.pdbx_strand_id
1 'polypeptide(L)'
;MPKQELKSLFQHLRDHLPEGETSAQQKMLMDQIAYHLHDEDSPDPVDPTLRDSVEMLIEDIEVDHPKSASIARNILETLAAIGV
;
A
#
# COMPACT_ATOMS: atom_id res chain seq x y z
N MET A 1 0.37 -1.35 -17.41
CA MET A 1 -0.99 -1.17 -16.86
C MET A 1 -0.86 -0.85 -15.37
N PRO A 2 -1.52 0.19 -14.84
CA PRO A 2 -1.33 0.65 -13.46
C PRO A 2 -1.56 -0.44 -12.40
N LYS A 3 -2.51 -1.35 -12.63
CA LYS A 3 -2.75 -2.51 -11.76
C LYS A 3 -1.57 -3.50 -11.70
N GLN A 4 -0.86 -3.71 -12.80
CA GLN A 4 0.34 -4.56 -12.78
C GLN A 4 1.49 -3.91 -12.01
N GLU A 5 1.61 -2.59 -12.10
CA GLU A 5 2.59 -1.82 -11.37
C GLU A 5 2.30 -1.83 -9.87
N LEU A 6 1.03 -1.64 -9.48
CA LEU A 6 0.55 -1.78 -8.10
C LEU A 6 0.82 -3.18 -7.53
N LYS A 7 0.59 -4.25 -8.32
CA LYS A 7 0.94 -5.63 -7.94
C LYS A 7 2.44 -5.79 -7.69
N SER A 8 3.27 -5.21 -8.56
CA SER A 8 4.73 -5.28 -8.43
C SER A 8 5.22 -4.53 -7.19
N LEU A 9 4.65 -3.35 -6.91
CA LEU A 9 4.99 -2.55 -5.73
C LEU A 9 4.55 -3.22 -4.44
N PHE A 10 3.36 -3.84 -4.43
CA PHE A 10 2.86 -4.62 -3.29
C PHE A 10 3.75 -5.83 -2.99
N GLN A 11 4.17 -6.54 -4.04
CA GLN A 11 5.10 -7.66 -3.91
C GLN A 11 6.43 -7.21 -3.28
N HIS A 12 7.02 -6.13 -3.80
CA HIS A 12 8.25 -5.58 -3.23
C HIS A 12 8.09 -5.12 -1.78
N LEU A 13 6.96 -4.51 -1.42
CA LEU A 13 6.69 -4.09 -0.05
C LEU A 13 6.68 -5.29 0.89
N ARG A 14 6.00 -6.38 0.50
CA ARG A 14 5.95 -7.65 1.25
C ARG A 14 7.32 -8.30 1.42
N ASP A 15 8.12 -8.30 0.37
CA ASP A 15 9.43 -8.97 0.35
C ASP A 15 10.50 -8.20 1.16
N HIS A 16 10.27 -6.90 1.41
CA HIS A 16 11.17 -6.05 2.19
C HIS A 16 10.69 -5.75 3.61
N LEU A 17 9.47 -6.16 3.96
CA LEU A 17 9.00 -6.18 5.34
C LEU A 17 9.71 -7.33 6.08
N PRO A 18 10.29 -7.08 7.27
CA PRO A 18 10.97 -8.14 8.02
C PRO A 18 10.00 -9.28 8.35
N GLU A 19 10.47 -10.52 8.20
CA GLU A 19 9.77 -11.71 8.69
C GLU A 19 9.71 -11.65 10.23
N GLY A 20 8.62 -11.08 10.76
CA GLY A 20 8.35 -10.91 12.19
C GLY A 20 6.85 -10.72 12.44
N GLU A 21 6.45 -10.41 13.68
CA GLU A 21 5.07 -10.04 14.00
C GLU A 21 4.70 -8.76 13.25
N THR A 22 4.21 -8.91 12.02
CA THR A 22 3.54 -7.86 11.28
C THR A 22 2.46 -7.28 12.20
N SER A 23 2.50 -5.96 12.42
CA SER A 23 1.53 -5.30 13.28
C SER A 23 0.11 -5.55 12.75
N ALA A 24 -0.90 -5.49 13.63
CA ALA A 24 -2.29 -5.65 13.20
C ALA A 24 -2.65 -4.65 12.09
N GLN A 25 -2.10 -3.42 12.16
CA GLN A 25 -2.26 -2.40 11.13
C GLN A 25 -1.60 -2.77 9.80
N GLN A 26 -0.37 -3.32 9.83
CA GLN A 26 0.31 -3.78 8.61
C GLN A 26 -0.49 -4.89 7.94
N LYS A 27 -1.03 -5.81 8.73
CA LYS A 27 -1.85 -6.91 8.21
C LYS A 27 -3.15 -6.40 7.57
N MET A 28 -3.83 -5.44 8.22
CA MET A 28 -5.02 -4.78 7.67
C MET A 28 -4.74 -4.07 6.34
N LEU A 29 -3.62 -3.34 6.25
CA LEU A 29 -3.25 -2.65 5.01
C LEU A 29 -2.95 -3.64 3.89
N MET A 30 -2.26 -4.75 4.21
CA MET A 30 -1.98 -5.80 3.23
C MET A 30 -3.26 -6.48 2.74
N ASP A 31 -4.22 -6.72 3.63
CA ASP A 31 -5.52 -7.30 3.29
C ASP A 31 -6.38 -6.33 2.45
N GLN A 32 -6.36 -5.03 2.74
CA GLN A 32 -7.03 -4.00 1.93
C GLN A 32 -6.44 -3.89 0.53
N ILE A 33 -5.11 -3.85 0.40
CA ILE A 33 -4.46 -3.78 -0.92
C ILE A 33 -4.73 -5.07 -1.71
N ALA A 34 -4.67 -6.23 -1.06
CA ALA A 34 -5.02 -7.51 -1.70
C ALA A 34 -6.48 -7.54 -2.16
N TYR A 35 -7.39 -6.94 -1.37
CA TYR A 35 -8.81 -6.82 -1.68
C TYR A 35 -9.05 -5.93 -2.92
N HIS A 36 -8.45 -4.74 -2.99
CA HIS A 36 -8.57 -3.85 -4.17
C HIS A 36 -7.83 -4.39 -5.41
N LEU A 37 -6.85 -5.29 -5.22
CA LEU A 37 -6.18 -6.00 -6.31
C LEU A 37 -6.98 -7.21 -6.82
N HIS A 38 -7.97 -7.70 -6.05
CA HIS A 38 -8.84 -8.80 -6.41
C HIS A 38 -10.13 -8.30 -7.08
N ASP A 39 -10.23 -8.66 -8.36
CA ASP A 39 -11.37 -8.56 -9.28
C ASP A 39 -11.80 -7.18 -9.80
N GLU A 40 -11.99 -7.13 -11.11
CA GLU A 40 -12.46 -6.00 -11.92
C GLU A 40 -13.97 -5.72 -11.78
N ASP A 41 -14.71 -6.59 -11.09
CA ASP A 41 -16.19 -6.57 -11.02
C ASP A 41 -16.75 -6.29 -9.61
N SER A 42 -15.90 -6.03 -8.61
CA SER A 42 -16.37 -5.71 -7.25
C SER A 42 -16.40 -4.18 -7.04
N PRO A 43 -17.52 -3.60 -6.56
CA PRO A 43 -17.59 -2.18 -6.28
C PRO A 43 -16.64 -1.81 -5.15
N ASP A 44 -15.84 -0.74 -5.37
CA ASP A 44 -14.88 -0.26 -4.38
C ASP A 44 -15.57 0.06 -3.05
N PRO A 45 -15.08 -0.46 -1.92
CA PRO A 45 -15.61 -0.15 -0.61
C PRO A 45 -15.30 1.30 -0.28
N VAL A 46 -16.33 1.98 0.22
CA VAL A 46 -16.24 3.36 0.70
C VAL A 46 -15.71 3.32 2.11
N ASP A 47 -14.41 3.55 2.33
CA ASP A 47 -13.87 3.86 3.66
C ASP A 47 -12.48 4.53 3.59
N PRO A 48 -11.92 5.04 4.72
CA PRO A 48 -11.12 6.27 4.81
C PRO A 48 -9.94 6.25 3.86
N THR A 49 -9.66 7.40 3.24
CA THR A 49 -8.93 7.46 1.97
C THR A 49 -7.65 6.64 2.08
N LEU A 50 -7.49 5.64 1.20
CA LEU A 50 -6.30 4.79 1.12
C LEU A 50 -5.00 5.62 1.18
N ARG A 51 -5.10 6.84 0.65
CA ARG A 51 -4.14 7.93 0.81
C ARG A 51 -3.73 8.23 2.25
N ASP A 52 -4.68 8.50 3.15
CA ASP A 52 -4.39 8.84 4.56
C ASP A 52 -3.62 7.71 5.26
N SER A 53 -3.94 6.46 4.94
CA SER A 53 -3.26 5.29 5.51
C SER A 53 -1.81 5.15 5.00
N VAL A 54 -1.58 5.46 3.72
CA VAL A 54 -0.24 5.44 3.11
C VAL A 54 0.58 6.64 3.61
N GLU A 55 -0.02 7.81 3.78
CA GLU A 55 0.63 9.00 4.36
C GLU A 55 1.10 8.72 5.79
N MET A 56 0.27 8.10 6.63
CA MET A 56 0.63 7.72 8.00
C MET A 56 1.77 6.69 8.04
N LEU A 57 1.74 5.69 7.14
CA LEU A 57 2.83 4.70 7.04
C LEU A 57 4.16 5.34 6.62
N ILE A 58 4.13 6.35 5.75
CA ILE A 58 5.33 7.08 5.33
C ILE A 58 5.93 7.79 6.54
N GLU A 59 5.12 8.50 7.33
CA GLU A 59 5.58 9.22 8.53
C GLU A 59 6.22 8.26 9.55
N ASP A 60 5.60 7.10 9.77
CA ASP A 60 6.07 6.10 10.74
C ASP A 60 7.44 5.49 10.37
N ILE A 61 7.72 5.31 9.08
CA ILE A 61 8.93 4.57 8.62
C ILE A 61 10.00 5.48 8.00
N GLU A 62 9.75 6.79 7.85
CA GLU A 62 10.65 7.72 7.17
C GLU A 62 12.04 7.81 7.83
N VAL A 63 12.06 7.81 9.16
CA VAL A 63 13.29 7.97 9.95
C VAL A 63 14.13 6.69 9.94
N ASP A 64 13.50 5.54 10.19
CA ASP A 64 14.20 4.26 10.37
C ASP A 64 14.43 3.53 9.04
N HIS A 65 13.57 3.75 8.05
CA HIS A 65 13.52 3.01 6.79
C HIS A 65 13.24 3.92 5.57
N PRO A 66 14.15 4.85 5.23
CA PRO A 66 13.94 5.86 4.18
C PRO A 66 13.70 5.25 2.78
N LYS A 67 14.24 4.06 2.51
CA LYS A 67 13.99 3.33 1.26
C LYS A 67 12.55 2.82 1.18
N SER A 68 12.01 2.31 2.28
CA SER A 68 10.62 1.85 2.36
C SER A 68 9.64 3.02 2.28
N ALA A 69 9.96 4.15 2.93
CA ALA A 69 9.18 5.38 2.82
C ALA A 69 9.10 5.92 1.38
N SER A 70 10.18 5.78 0.60
CA SER A 70 10.18 6.15 -0.82
C SER A 70 9.26 5.26 -1.66
N ILE A 71 9.21 3.95 -1.36
CA ILE A 71 8.32 3.01 -2.03
C ILE A 71 6.85 3.33 -1.71
N ALA A 72 6.55 3.62 -0.44
CA ALA A 72 5.20 4.02 -0.01
C ALA A 72 4.73 5.32 -0.69
N ARG A 73 5.63 6.31 -0.89
CA ARG A 73 5.32 7.51 -1.68
C ARG A 73 4.97 7.20 -3.13
N ASN A 74 5.70 6.30 -3.79
CA ASN A 74 5.39 5.90 -5.16
C ASN A 74 4.03 5.20 -5.26
N ILE A 75 3.64 4.44 -4.24
CA ILE A 75 2.30 3.84 -4.16
C ILE A 75 1.24 4.96 -4.11
N LEU A 76 1.43 5.97 -3.27
CA LEU A 76 0.53 7.11 -3.15
C LEU A 76 0.37 7.87 -4.49
N GLU A 77 1.47 8.14 -5.17
CA GLU A 77 1.46 8.82 -6.48
C GLU A 77 0.73 7.99 -7.55
N THR A 78 0.91 6.66 -7.52
CA THR A 78 0.26 5.75 -8.47
C THR A 78 -1.25 5.69 -8.24
N LEU A 79 -1.69 5.68 -6.97
CA LEU A 79 -3.11 5.74 -6.61
C LEU A 79 -3.75 7.05 -7.09
N ALA A 80 -3.10 8.18 -6.82
CA ALA A 80 -3.57 9.49 -7.28
C ALA A 80 -3.69 9.56 -8.82
N ALA A 81 -2.77 8.91 -9.55
CA ALA A 81 -2.79 8.87 -11.02
C ALA A 81 -3.95 8.05 -11.62
N ILE A 82 -4.52 7.10 -10.87
CA ILE A 82 -5.68 6.30 -11.31
C ILE A 82 -7.02 6.83 -10.78
N GLY A 83 -7.01 7.95 -10.06
CA GLY A 83 -8.22 8.58 -9.51
C GLY A 83 -8.69 7.97 -8.19
N VAL A 84 -7.79 7.29 -7.48
CA VAL A 84 -7.98 6.77 -6.11
C VAL A 84 -7.38 7.74 -5.10
#